data_AF-A0A9C7W0T8-F1
#
_entry.id   AF-A0A9C7W0T8-F1
#
_cell.length_a   1.000
_cell.length_b   1.000
_cell.length_c   1.000
_cell.angle_alpha   90.00
_cell.angle_beta   90.00
_cell.angle_gamma   90.00
#
_symmetry.space_group_name_H-M   'P 1'
#
loop_
_entity.id
_entity.type
_entity.pdbx_description
1 polymer ?
#
loop_
_entity_poly.entity_id
_entity_poly.type
_entity_poly.pdbx_seq_one_letter_code
_entity_poly.pdbx_strand_id
1 'polypeptide(L)'
;MTDNLIGMGLSDNILEPDEKAAQQMQQELASLQKRLAELPEVSDELTRERLQLDIATLLVAMEQKKEAWDIARPLFDSFVAMAAWQDAVKTSDVLYATDQDDSIIALGNGVWLAVTFPVDPTLSVNMLDHIIEETPAESDGGAVAAATAHYLAELRASDDKQREGLSFLTGNLLAGVAYQHSGYKEREMIDMWVERLELNQPDKFLPRLGIVLDIIVGDKWWVDRDALRGGLPEDADSYSE
;
A
#
# COMPACT_ATOMS: atom_id res chain seq x y z
N MET A 1 -33.05 63.69 10.39
CA MET A 1 -32.20 62.86 11.27
C MET A 1 -31.93 61.57 10.53
N THR A 2 -30.82 61.56 9.80
CA THR A 2 -30.30 60.41 9.04
C THR A 2 -29.35 59.68 9.97
N ASP A 3 -29.76 58.51 10.46
CA ASP A 3 -28.85 57.61 11.15
C ASP A 3 -28.22 56.66 10.14
N ASN A 4 -26.92 56.89 9.94
CA ASN A 4 -25.97 56.01 9.31
C ASN A 4 -25.71 54.80 10.22
N LEU A 5 -26.04 53.59 9.77
CA LEU A 5 -25.40 52.37 10.25
C LEU A 5 -24.51 51.82 9.14
N ILE A 6 -23.35 52.48 9.10
CA ILE A 6 -22.02 51.98 8.79
C ILE A 6 -21.98 50.45 8.67
N GLY A 7 -21.80 50.00 7.42
CA GLY A 7 -21.14 48.73 7.14
C GLY A 7 -19.68 48.81 7.59
N MET A 8 -19.35 48.02 8.59
CA MET A 8 -18.00 47.57 8.94
C MET A 8 -18.17 46.06 9.08
N GLY A 9 -17.61 45.24 8.20
CA GLY A 9 -16.17 45.20 7.95
C GLY A 9 -15.53 44.23 8.93
N LEU A 10 -16.02 42.99 8.96
CA LEU A 10 -15.36 41.81 9.51
C LEU A 10 -15.85 40.60 8.71
N SER A 11 -15.48 40.53 7.44
CA SER A 11 -15.31 39.23 6.80
C SER A 11 -14.00 38.68 7.35
N ASP A 12 -14.03 38.27 8.62
CA ASP A 12 -12.98 37.43 9.17
C ASP A 12 -12.96 36.20 8.29
N ASN A 13 -11.82 36.03 7.63
CA ASN A 13 -11.51 34.99 6.66
C ASN A 13 -11.34 33.66 7.41
N ILE A 14 -12.38 33.23 8.11
CA ILE A 14 -12.47 31.93 8.76
C ILE A 14 -12.89 30.96 7.65
N LEU A 15 -11.90 30.48 6.92
CA LEU A 15 -12.07 29.33 6.05
C LEU A 15 -12.53 28.15 6.90
N GLU A 16 -13.51 27.41 6.41
CA GLU A 16 -13.94 26.19 7.07
C GLU A 16 -12.77 25.18 7.10
N PRO A 17 -12.69 24.27 8.09
CA PRO A 17 -11.59 23.31 8.21
C PRO A 17 -11.31 22.53 6.92
N ASP A 18 -12.36 22.17 6.18
CA ASP A 18 -12.28 21.43 4.92
C ASP A 18 -11.72 22.29 3.78
N GLU A 19 -12.11 23.57 3.70
CA GLU A 19 -11.58 24.52 2.72
C GLU A 19 -10.10 24.80 2.97
N LYS A 20 -9.69 24.89 4.24
CA LYS A 20 -8.29 25.06 4.61
C LYS A 20 -7.45 23.84 4.21
N ALA A 21 -7.95 22.63 4.45
CA ALA A 21 -7.27 21.41 4.05
C ALA A 21 -7.11 21.34 2.51
N ALA A 22 -8.18 21.64 1.76
CA ALA A 22 -8.14 21.66 0.30
C ALA A 22 -7.12 22.69 -0.24
N GLN A 23 -7.06 23.89 0.35
CA GLN A 23 -6.06 24.90 -0.04
C GLN A 23 -4.63 24.47 0.27
N GLN A 24 -4.41 23.79 1.41
CA GLN A 24 -3.10 23.26 1.76
C GLN A 24 -2.63 22.21 0.75
N MET A 25 -3.50 21.27 0.39
CA MET A 25 -3.20 20.25 -0.63
C MET A 25 -2.90 20.89 -2.00
N GLN A 26 -3.68 21.90 -2.41
CA GLN A 26 -3.41 22.63 -3.66
C GLN A 26 -2.06 23.35 -3.66
N GLN A 27 -1.67 23.98 -2.54
CA GLN A 27 -0.38 24.63 -2.40
C GLN A 27 0.77 23.62 -2.44
N GLU A 28 0.59 22.47 -1.81
CA GLU A 28 1.55 21.38 -1.83
C GLU A 28 1.71 20.79 -3.23
N LEU A 29 0.61 20.55 -3.95
CA LEU A 29 0.62 20.08 -5.33
C LEU A 29 1.38 21.05 -6.24
N ALA A 30 1.09 22.35 -6.14
CA ALA A 30 1.79 23.38 -6.90
C ALA A 30 3.29 23.43 -6.56
N SER A 31 3.66 23.23 -5.30
CA SER A 31 5.05 23.15 -4.85
C SER A 31 5.77 21.94 -5.45
N LEU A 32 5.16 20.76 -5.44
CA LEU A 32 5.71 19.55 -6.03
C LEU A 32 5.87 19.66 -7.55
N GLN A 33 4.84 20.14 -8.24
CA GLN A 33 4.88 20.37 -9.69
C GLN A 33 5.97 21.36 -10.09
N LYS A 34 6.14 22.45 -9.31
CA LYS A 34 7.22 23.40 -9.52
C LYS A 34 8.60 22.76 -9.33
N ARG A 35 8.79 21.99 -8.25
CA ARG A 35 10.04 21.26 -7.99
C ARG A 35 10.38 20.29 -9.12
N LEU A 36 9.38 19.59 -9.66
CA LEU A 36 9.54 18.68 -10.80
C LEU A 36 9.96 19.42 -12.08
N ALA A 37 9.35 20.59 -12.33
CA ALA A 37 9.66 21.43 -13.50
C ALA A 37 11.06 22.09 -13.41
N GLU A 38 11.51 22.43 -12.21
CA GLU A 38 12.84 23.02 -11.95
C GLU A 38 13.95 21.96 -11.87
N LEU A 39 13.60 20.67 -11.88
CA LEU A 39 14.56 19.58 -11.77
C LEU A 39 15.45 19.49 -13.03
N PRO A 40 16.80 19.56 -12.91
CA PRO A 40 17.71 19.56 -14.05
C PRO A 40 17.49 18.35 -14.99
N GLU A 41 17.72 18.50 -16.30
CA GLU A 41 17.63 17.35 -17.23
C GLU A 41 18.62 16.23 -16.91
N VAL A 42 19.76 16.57 -16.29
CA VAL A 42 20.80 15.61 -15.86
C VAL A 42 20.53 15.04 -14.46
N SER A 43 19.35 15.32 -13.88
CA SER A 43 18.97 14.73 -12.60
C SER A 43 18.79 13.21 -12.71
N ASP A 44 19.01 12.55 -11.58
CA ASP A 44 18.73 11.13 -11.40
C ASP A 44 17.26 10.81 -11.68
N GLU A 45 17.02 9.82 -12.54
CA GLU A 45 15.69 9.40 -13.01
C GLU A 45 14.80 8.97 -11.83
N LEU A 46 15.35 8.21 -10.89
CA LEU A 46 14.66 7.75 -9.69
C LEU A 46 14.16 8.93 -8.83
N THR A 47 14.95 10.00 -8.71
CA THR A 47 14.55 11.22 -7.99
C THR A 47 13.38 11.92 -8.67
N ARG A 48 13.39 11.99 -10.01
CA ARG A 48 12.30 12.57 -10.80
C ARG A 48 11.01 11.78 -10.63
N GLU A 49 11.09 10.45 -10.70
CA GLU A 49 9.93 9.57 -10.61
C GLU A 49 9.33 9.54 -9.20
N ARG A 50 10.15 9.61 -8.15
CA ARG A 50 9.65 9.75 -6.78
C ARG A 50 8.84 11.03 -6.59
N LEU A 51 9.25 12.15 -7.19
CA LEU A 51 8.45 13.38 -7.18
C LEU A 51 7.13 13.21 -7.93
N GLN A 52 7.11 12.45 -9.03
CA GLN A 52 5.87 12.15 -9.75
C GLN A 52 4.95 11.24 -8.93
N LEU A 53 5.51 10.28 -8.19
CA LEU A 53 4.75 9.43 -7.27
C LEU A 53 4.16 10.25 -6.11
N ASP A 54 4.92 11.19 -5.54
CA ASP A 54 4.41 12.11 -4.51
C ASP A 54 3.23 12.94 -5.05
N ILE A 55 3.34 13.43 -6.29
CA ILE A 55 2.24 14.14 -6.98
C ILE A 55 1.02 13.22 -7.14
N ALA A 56 1.19 11.99 -7.64
CA ALA A 56 0.09 11.06 -7.82
C ALA A 56 -0.60 10.71 -6.50
N THR A 57 0.17 10.52 -5.42
CA THR A 57 -0.34 10.26 -4.07
C THR A 57 -1.23 11.41 -3.60
N LEU A 58 -0.77 12.66 -3.78
CA LEU A 58 -1.54 13.84 -3.41
C LEU A 58 -2.80 14.01 -4.27
N LEU A 59 -2.72 13.69 -5.57
CA LEU A 59 -3.88 13.70 -6.46
C LEU A 59 -4.94 12.68 -6.04
N VAL A 60 -4.55 11.50 -5.55
CA VAL A 60 -5.51 10.54 -4.94
C VAL A 60 -6.20 11.17 -3.73
N ALA A 61 -5.45 11.79 -2.82
CA ALA A 61 -6.02 12.46 -1.64
C ALA A 61 -6.95 13.64 -2.00
N MET A 62 -6.77 14.23 -3.19
CA MET A 62 -7.62 15.28 -3.76
C MET A 62 -8.77 14.74 -4.63
N GLU A 63 -9.02 13.42 -4.65
CA GLU A 63 -10.01 12.72 -5.48
C GLU A 63 -9.81 12.90 -7.00
N GLN A 64 -8.61 13.32 -7.43
CA GLN A 64 -8.20 13.42 -8.83
C GLN A 64 -7.67 12.07 -9.35
N LYS A 65 -8.45 11.02 -9.11
CA LYS A 65 -8.06 9.61 -9.28
C LYS A 65 -7.56 9.24 -10.68
N LYS A 66 -8.21 9.77 -11.72
CA LYS A 66 -7.80 9.50 -13.11
C LYS A 66 -6.43 10.10 -13.46
N GLU A 67 -6.18 11.32 -13.01
CA GLU A 67 -4.89 12.00 -13.23
C GLU A 67 -3.77 11.30 -12.44
N ALA A 68 -4.06 10.91 -11.19
CA ALA A 68 -3.15 10.10 -10.39
C ALA A 68 -2.78 8.79 -11.09
N TRP A 69 -3.74 8.07 -11.66
CA TRP A 69 -3.50 6.84 -12.41
C TRP A 69 -2.60 7.06 -13.62
N ASP A 70 -2.90 8.08 -14.42
CA ASP A 70 -2.16 8.37 -15.65
C ASP A 70 -0.69 8.74 -15.36
N ILE A 71 -0.43 9.36 -14.21
CA ILE A 71 0.94 9.61 -13.72
C ILE A 71 1.58 8.35 -13.15
N ALA A 72 0.90 7.63 -12.26
CA ALA A 72 1.49 6.55 -11.47
C ALA A 72 1.72 5.26 -12.28
N ARG A 73 0.86 4.93 -13.25
CA ARG A 73 0.94 3.64 -13.94
C ARG A 73 2.29 3.43 -14.64
N PRO A 74 2.83 4.36 -15.44
CA PRO A 74 4.15 4.17 -16.05
C PRO A 74 5.30 4.10 -15.01
N LEU A 75 5.16 4.74 -13.84
CA LEU A 75 6.19 4.69 -12.79
C LEU A 75 6.40 3.29 -12.24
N PHE A 76 5.33 2.48 -12.17
CA PHE A 76 5.42 1.10 -11.69
C PHE A 76 6.44 0.30 -12.51
N ASP A 77 6.34 0.35 -13.84
CA ASP A 77 7.24 -0.40 -14.72
C ASP A 77 8.69 0.10 -14.60
N SER A 78 8.87 1.41 -14.43
CA SER A 78 10.19 2.03 -14.26
C SER A 78 10.85 1.64 -12.93
N PHE A 79 10.11 1.71 -11.81
CA PHE A 79 10.62 1.26 -10.51
C PHE A 79 10.95 -0.23 -10.50
N VAL A 80 10.16 -1.08 -11.18
CA VAL A 80 10.49 -2.49 -11.35
C VAL A 80 11.79 -2.66 -12.15
N ALA A 81 11.96 -1.93 -13.25
CA ALA A 81 13.17 -1.99 -14.07
C ALA A 81 14.44 -1.55 -13.32
N MET A 82 14.31 -0.58 -12.41
CA MET A 82 15.38 -0.10 -11.54
C MET A 82 15.57 -0.96 -10.27
N ALA A 83 14.77 -2.02 -10.07
CA ALA A 83 14.72 -2.79 -8.82
C ALA A 83 14.44 -1.93 -7.57
N ALA A 84 13.74 -0.80 -7.74
CA ALA A 84 13.30 0.09 -6.67
C ALA A 84 12.01 -0.44 -6.01
N TRP A 85 12.10 -1.64 -5.41
CA TRP A 85 10.93 -2.42 -4.93
C TRP A 85 10.03 -1.66 -3.97
N GLN A 86 10.62 -0.89 -3.06
CA GLN A 86 9.89 -0.05 -2.12
C GLN A 86 8.97 0.95 -2.84
N ASP A 87 9.44 1.56 -3.94
CA ASP A 87 8.70 2.58 -4.68
C ASP A 87 7.70 1.94 -5.67
N ALA A 88 8.03 0.77 -6.23
CA ALA A 88 7.10 -0.02 -7.03
C ALA A 88 5.86 -0.47 -6.22
N VAL A 89 6.06 -0.93 -4.98
CA VAL A 89 4.93 -1.31 -4.10
C VAL A 89 4.12 -0.08 -3.69
N LYS A 90 4.75 1.04 -3.33
CA LYS A 90 4.02 2.30 -3.07
C LYS A 90 3.20 2.76 -4.27
N THR A 91 3.75 2.60 -5.47
CA THR A 91 3.04 2.95 -6.70
C THR A 91 1.82 2.03 -6.91
N SER A 92 1.94 0.74 -6.57
CA SER A 92 0.81 -0.19 -6.60
C SER A 92 -0.30 0.20 -5.64
N ASP A 93 0.06 0.65 -4.43
CA ASP A 93 -0.88 1.17 -3.43
C ASP A 93 -1.63 2.41 -3.94
N VAL A 94 -0.89 3.38 -4.49
CA VAL A 94 -1.47 4.58 -5.14
C VAL A 94 -2.40 4.20 -6.28
N LEU A 95 -2.00 3.26 -7.15
CA LEU A 95 -2.80 2.78 -8.27
C LEU A 95 -4.07 2.08 -7.79
N TYR A 96 -3.98 1.26 -6.74
CA TYR A 96 -5.15 0.63 -6.13
C TYR A 96 -6.15 1.69 -5.64
N ALA A 97 -5.67 2.71 -4.92
CA ALA A 97 -6.51 3.79 -4.38
C ALA A 97 -7.20 4.69 -5.43
N THR A 98 -6.86 4.55 -6.71
CA THR A 98 -7.52 5.30 -7.79
C THR A 98 -8.85 4.71 -8.29
N ASP A 99 -9.27 3.52 -7.84
CA ASP A 99 -10.51 2.85 -8.28
C ASP A 99 -10.71 2.81 -9.81
N GLN A 100 -9.64 2.59 -10.58
CA GLN A 100 -9.73 2.34 -12.02
C GLN A 100 -9.96 0.85 -12.31
N ASP A 101 -10.33 0.50 -13.54
CA ASP A 101 -10.63 -0.88 -13.96
C ASP A 101 -9.52 -1.89 -13.59
N ASP A 102 -8.26 -1.47 -13.65
CA ASP A 102 -7.11 -2.31 -13.33
C ASP A 102 -6.50 -2.04 -11.92
N SER A 103 -7.19 -1.30 -11.03
CA SER A 103 -6.71 -1.01 -9.67
C SER A 103 -6.53 -2.27 -8.82
N ILE A 104 -7.45 -3.22 -8.92
CA ILE A 104 -7.33 -4.51 -8.21
C ILE A 104 -6.16 -5.35 -8.74
N ILE A 105 -5.83 -5.19 -10.03
CA ILE A 105 -4.66 -5.85 -10.63
C ILE A 105 -3.37 -5.19 -10.13
N ALA A 106 -3.37 -3.86 -9.92
CA ALA A 106 -2.26 -3.16 -9.29
C ALA A 106 -1.97 -3.73 -7.90
N LEU A 107 -3.02 -3.92 -7.09
CA LEU A 107 -2.92 -4.51 -5.76
C LEU A 107 -2.24 -5.89 -5.81
N GLY A 108 -2.70 -6.79 -6.69
CA GLY A 108 -2.12 -8.12 -6.82
C GLY A 108 -0.64 -8.13 -7.23
N ASN A 109 -0.24 -7.25 -8.15
CA ASN A 109 1.17 -7.07 -8.52
C ASN A 109 2.00 -6.52 -7.35
N GLY A 110 1.48 -5.50 -6.65
CA GLY A 110 2.13 -4.88 -5.51
C GLY A 110 2.32 -5.83 -4.33
N VAL A 111 1.32 -6.64 -3.99
CA VAL A 111 1.43 -7.65 -2.92
C VAL A 111 2.45 -8.72 -3.29
N TRP A 112 2.47 -9.17 -4.56
CA TRP A 112 3.48 -10.14 -4.99
C TRP A 112 4.91 -9.61 -4.82
N LEU A 113 5.14 -8.34 -5.21
CA LEU A 113 6.43 -7.68 -5.00
C LEU A 113 6.75 -7.50 -3.51
N ALA A 114 5.78 -7.06 -2.70
CA ALA A 114 5.94 -6.85 -1.27
C ALA A 114 6.32 -8.16 -0.56
N VAL A 115 5.74 -9.31 -0.95
CA VAL A 115 6.10 -10.61 -0.36
C VAL A 115 7.47 -11.09 -0.85
N THR A 116 7.81 -10.85 -2.11
CA THR A 116 9.00 -11.42 -2.75
C THR A 116 10.28 -10.65 -2.42
N PHE A 117 10.21 -9.32 -2.29
CA PHE A 117 11.38 -8.45 -2.14
C PHE A 117 11.41 -7.74 -0.78
N PRO A 118 12.59 -7.26 -0.34
CA PRO A 118 12.70 -6.48 0.89
C PRO A 118 11.99 -5.13 0.73
N VAL A 119 10.83 -5.02 1.36
CA VAL A 119 10.00 -3.81 1.43
C VAL A 119 9.65 -3.57 2.89
N ASP A 120 9.53 -2.30 3.28
CA ASP A 120 9.12 -1.91 4.63
C ASP A 120 7.89 -2.74 5.08
N PRO A 121 7.95 -3.35 6.27
CA PRO A 121 6.90 -4.25 6.71
C PRO A 121 5.58 -3.51 6.97
N THR A 122 5.59 -2.22 7.27
CA THR A 122 4.36 -1.42 7.41
C THR A 122 3.62 -1.35 6.08
N LEU A 123 4.35 -1.03 5.00
CA LEU A 123 3.75 -1.00 3.66
C LEU A 123 3.28 -2.40 3.25
N SER A 124 4.08 -3.43 3.53
CA SER A 124 3.72 -4.81 3.20
C SER A 124 2.43 -5.26 3.92
N VAL A 125 2.26 -4.87 5.19
CA VAL A 125 1.05 -5.13 5.98
C VAL A 125 -0.15 -4.37 5.41
N ASN A 126 0.01 -3.08 5.06
CA ASN A 126 -1.08 -2.29 4.45
C ASN A 126 -1.58 -2.93 3.14
N MET A 127 -0.65 -3.35 2.27
CA MET A 127 -1.00 -4.02 1.01
C MET A 127 -1.76 -5.33 1.24
N LEU A 128 -1.41 -6.10 2.27
CA LEU A 128 -2.10 -7.34 2.62
C LEU A 128 -3.45 -7.09 3.29
N ASP A 129 -3.61 -5.96 3.99
CA ASP A 129 -4.90 -5.53 4.55
C ASP A 129 -5.92 -5.27 3.44
N HIS A 130 -5.51 -4.63 2.35
CA HIS A 130 -6.38 -4.48 1.17
C HIS A 130 -6.81 -5.84 0.57
N ILE A 131 -5.94 -6.86 0.57
CA ILE A 131 -6.35 -8.21 0.15
C ILE A 131 -7.42 -8.78 1.10
N ILE A 132 -7.32 -8.53 2.40
CA ILE A 132 -8.33 -8.94 3.38
C ILE A 132 -9.66 -8.25 3.07
N GLU A 133 -9.64 -6.95 2.83
CA GLU A 133 -10.84 -6.14 2.53
C GLU A 133 -11.53 -6.58 1.24
N GLU A 134 -10.76 -6.92 0.21
CA GLU A 134 -11.24 -7.37 -1.10
C GLU A 134 -11.68 -8.85 -1.12
N THR A 135 -11.41 -9.60 -0.04
CA THR A 135 -11.74 -11.03 0.04
C THR A 135 -13.05 -11.27 0.79
N PRO A 136 -14.00 -12.07 0.24
CA PRO A 136 -15.20 -12.48 0.97
C PRO A 136 -14.87 -13.11 2.32
N ALA A 137 -15.66 -12.78 3.35
CA ALA A 137 -15.39 -13.16 4.74
C ALA A 137 -15.22 -14.67 4.96
N GLU A 138 -15.98 -15.48 4.22
CA GLU A 138 -15.96 -16.94 4.28
C GLU A 138 -14.83 -17.61 3.47
N SER A 139 -14.04 -16.83 2.74
CA SER A 139 -12.91 -17.32 1.95
C SER A 139 -11.64 -17.38 2.80
N ASP A 140 -10.86 -18.45 2.59
CA ASP A 140 -9.54 -18.62 3.19
C ASP A 140 -8.54 -17.52 2.74
N GLY A 141 -8.82 -16.77 1.67
CA GLY A 141 -7.89 -15.79 1.12
C GLY A 141 -7.51 -14.68 2.10
N GLY A 142 -8.49 -14.15 2.86
CA GLY A 142 -8.23 -13.16 3.90
C GLY A 142 -7.44 -13.74 5.06
N ALA A 143 -7.68 -15.00 5.42
CA ALA A 143 -6.94 -15.69 6.48
C ALA A 143 -5.46 -15.86 6.12
N VAL A 144 -5.18 -16.23 4.86
CA VAL A 144 -3.83 -16.37 4.33
C VAL A 144 -3.13 -15.00 4.19
N ALA A 145 -3.85 -13.95 3.78
CA ALA A 145 -3.30 -12.60 3.71
C ALA A 145 -2.92 -12.07 5.10
N ALA A 146 -3.80 -12.23 6.10
CA ALA A 146 -3.53 -11.84 7.49
C ALA A 146 -2.33 -12.60 8.09
N ALA A 147 -2.24 -13.90 7.85
CA ALA A 147 -1.11 -14.72 8.28
C ALA A 147 0.20 -14.26 7.63
N THR A 148 0.16 -13.92 6.33
CA THR A 148 1.31 -13.39 5.61
C THR A 148 1.72 -12.01 6.16
N ALA A 149 0.78 -11.15 6.49
CA ALA A 149 1.05 -9.84 7.06
C ALA A 149 1.79 -9.98 8.40
N HIS A 150 1.29 -10.87 9.27
CA HIS A 150 1.93 -11.19 10.54
C HIS A 150 3.34 -11.76 10.35
N TYR A 151 3.51 -12.69 9.41
CA TYR A 151 4.81 -13.28 9.10
C TYR A 151 5.83 -12.25 8.61
N LEU A 152 5.44 -11.36 7.68
CA LEU A 152 6.34 -10.32 7.16
C LEU A 152 6.71 -9.27 8.22
N ALA A 153 5.76 -8.91 9.08
CA ALA A 153 6.03 -8.02 10.21
C ALA A 153 7.11 -8.60 11.13
N GLU A 154 6.99 -9.87 11.51
CA GLU A 154 8.01 -10.55 12.32
C GLU A 154 9.34 -10.71 11.58
N LEU A 155 9.31 -11.02 10.29
CA LEU A 155 10.53 -11.25 9.53
C LEU A 155 11.35 -9.97 9.31
N ARG A 156 10.68 -8.83 9.06
CA ARG A 156 11.32 -7.63 8.49
C ARG A 156 11.34 -6.41 9.40
N ALA A 157 10.71 -6.44 10.57
CA ALA A 157 10.78 -5.31 11.49
C ALA A 157 12.24 -4.92 11.81
N SER A 158 12.57 -3.64 11.63
CA SER A 158 13.93 -3.13 11.74
C SER A 158 14.42 -3.01 13.19
N ASP A 159 13.48 -2.83 14.12
CA ASP A 159 13.76 -2.70 15.55
C ASP A 159 12.60 -3.23 16.41
N ASP A 160 12.84 -3.38 17.71
CA ASP A 160 11.89 -3.94 18.66
C ASP A 160 10.60 -3.12 18.78
N LYS A 161 10.67 -1.79 18.59
CA LYS A 161 9.50 -0.92 18.68
C LYS A 161 8.60 -1.10 17.46
N GLN A 162 9.17 -1.17 16.27
CA GLN A 162 8.42 -1.46 15.04
C GLN A 162 7.83 -2.87 15.11
N ARG A 163 8.62 -3.85 15.59
CA ARG A 163 8.17 -5.22 15.80
C ARG A 163 6.95 -5.26 16.71
N GLU A 164 7.05 -4.75 17.94
CA GLU A 164 5.93 -4.73 18.89
C GLU A 164 4.67 -4.08 18.31
N GLY A 165 4.82 -2.93 17.64
CA GLY A 165 3.70 -2.23 17.00
C GLY A 165 3.04 -3.05 15.89
N LEU A 166 3.82 -3.66 15.00
CA LEU A 166 3.31 -4.44 13.89
C LEU A 166 2.78 -5.81 14.33
N SER A 167 3.39 -6.48 15.31
CA SER A 167 2.87 -7.73 15.90
C SER A 167 1.50 -7.49 16.51
N PHE A 168 1.31 -6.37 17.21
CA PHE A 168 0.00 -5.99 17.75
C PHE A 168 -1.02 -5.72 16.64
N LEU A 169 -0.66 -4.92 15.64
CA LEU A 169 -1.53 -4.61 14.50
C LEU A 169 -1.96 -5.89 13.76
N THR A 170 -1.00 -6.68 13.31
CA THR A 170 -1.26 -7.89 12.52
C THR A 170 -1.95 -9.00 13.33
N GLY A 171 -1.69 -9.08 14.64
CA GLY A 171 -2.46 -9.95 15.54
C GLY A 171 -3.94 -9.55 15.62
N ASN A 172 -4.24 -8.24 15.63
CA ASN A 172 -5.62 -7.77 15.56
C ASN A 172 -6.27 -8.05 14.20
N LEU A 173 -5.53 -7.89 13.10
CA LEU A 173 -6.01 -8.27 11.76
C LEU A 173 -6.38 -9.76 11.73
N LEU A 174 -5.49 -10.63 12.20
CA LEU A 174 -5.72 -12.07 12.23
C LEU A 174 -6.93 -12.45 13.10
N ALA A 175 -7.10 -11.81 14.26
CA ALA A 175 -8.27 -12.00 15.12
C ALA A 175 -9.56 -11.49 14.45
N GLY A 176 -9.49 -10.35 13.77
CA GLY A 176 -10.61 -9.80 12.99
C GLY A 176 -11.07 -10.76 11.89
N VAL A 177 -10.11 -11.31 11.13
CA VAL A 177 -10.40 -12.30 10.09
C VAL A 177 -10.95 -13.59 10.68
N ALA A 178 -10.39 -14.12 11.77
CA ALA A 178 -10.91 -15.31 12.45
C ALA A 178 -12.38 -15.12 12.88
N TYR A 179 -12.72 -13.91 13.34
CA TYR A 179 -14.08 -13.56 13.69
C TYR A 179 -15.02 -13.52 12.47
N GLN A 180 -14.62 -12.86 11.38
CA GLN A 180 -15.45 -12.79 10.17
C GLN A 180 -15.62 -14.15 9.49
N HIS A 181 -14.53 -14.92 9.40
CA HIS A 181 -14.49 -16.21 8.73
C HIS A 181 -15.14 -17.36 9.50
N SER A 182 -15.06 -17.36 10.84
CA SER A 182 -15.49 -18.51 11.65
C SER A 182 -16.21 -18.15 12.95
N GLY A 183 -16.45 -16.86 13.22
CA GLY A 183 -17.14 -16.39 14.41
C GLY A 183 -16.34 -16.55 15.71
N TYR A 184 -15.03 -16.83 15.63
CA TYR A 184 -14.19 -17.05 16.79
C TYR A 184 -13.72 -15.74 17.42
N LYS A 185 -13.87 -15.63 18.75
CA LYS A 185 -13.55 -14.43 19.53
C LYS A 185 -12.56 -14.68 20.66
N GLU A 186 -12.50 -15.93 21.14
CA GLU A 186 -11.66 -16.33 22.25
C GLU A 186 -10.28 -16.72 21.71
N ARG A 187 -9.22 -16.36 22.44
CA ARG A 187 -7.83 -16.58 22.00
C ARG A 187 -7.58 -18.04 21.69
N GLU A 188 -8.01 -18.95 22.56
CA GLU A 188 -7.82 -20.39 22.40
C GLU A 188 -8.47 -20.92 21.10
N MET A 189 -9.64 -20.37 20.74
CA MET A 189 -10.34 -20.72 19.50
C MET A 189 -9.63 -20.16 18.27
N ILE A 190 -9.06 -18.96 18.38
CA ILE A 190 -8.26 -18.34 17.31
C ILE A 190 -6.96 -19.13 17.10
N ASP A 191 -6.28 -19.53 18.18
CA ASP A 191 -5.06 -20.34 18.12
C ASP A 191 -5.34 -21.70 17.44
N MET A 192 -6.42 -22.38 17.84
CA MET A 192 -6.86 -23.61 17.17
C MET A 192 -7.23 -23.38 15.70
N TRP A 193 -7.81 -22.23 15.36
CA TRP A 193 -8.16 -21.87 13.98
C TRP A 193 -6.91 -21.64 13.13
N VAL A 194 -5.90 -20.95 13.67
CA VAL A 194 -4.58 -20.77 13.06
C VAL A 194 -3.92 -22.11 12.79
N GLU A 195 -3.88 -23.01 13.77
CA GLU A 195 -3.29 -24.34 13.60
C GLU A 195 -4.05 -25.17 12.57
N ARG A 196 -5.39 -25.20 12.64
CA ARG A 196 -6.24 -25.98 11.73
C ARG A 196 -6.12 -25.53 10.28
N LEU A 197 -5.98 -24.23 10.05
CA LEU A 197 -5.79 -23.65 8.72
C LEU A 197 -4.31 -23.58 8.31
N GLU A 198 -3.39 -24.07 9.16
CA GLU A 198 -1.96 -24.10 8.93
C GLU A 198 -1.34 -22.71 8.69
N LEU A 199 -1.95 -21.67 9.28
CA LEU A 199 -1.55 -20.27 9.13
C LEU A 199 -0.26 -19.93 9.90
N ASN A 200 0.24 -20.86 10.71
CA ASN A 200 1.51 -20.78 11.41
C ASN A 200 2.67 -21.46 10.64
N GLN A 201 2.43 -21.93 9.41
CA GLN A 201 3.40 -22.66 8.58
C GLN A 201 3.59 -21.93 7.24
N PRO A 202 4.62 -21.05 7.12
CA PRO A 202 4.84 -20.24 5.92
C PRO A 202 4.97 -21.05 4.63
N ASP A 203 5.58 -22.21 4.68
CA ASP A 203 5.70 -23.16 3.58
C ASP A 203 4.33 -23.68 3.07
N LYS A 204 3.29 -23.61 3.89
CA LYS A 204 1.93 -24.02 3.54
C LYS A 204 1.03 -22.86 3.13
N PHE A 205 1.09 -21.72 3.80
CA PHE A 205 0.21 -20.60 3.49
C PHE A 205 0.75 -19.67 2.39
N LEU A 206 2.06 -19.51 2.21
CA LEU A 206 2.60 -18.65 1.15
C LEU A 206 2.23 -19.13 -0.28
N PRO A 207 2.27 -20.45 -0.60
CA PRO A 207 1.76 -20.93 -1.88
C PRO A 207 0.26 -20.65 -2.06
N ARG A 208 -0.53 -20.71 -0.98
CA ARG A 208 -1.96 -20.36 -1.02
C ARG A 208 -2.17 -18.88 -1.32
N LEU A 209 -1.32 -17.99 -0.78
CA LEU A 209 -1.35 -16.57 -1.15
C LEU A 209 -1.09 -16.40 -2.64
N GLY A 210 -0.12 -17.13 -3.20
CA GLY A 210 0.14 -17.14 -4.64
C GLY A 210 -1.12 -17.45 -5.47
N ILE A 211 -1.91 -18.43 -5.04
CA ILE A 211 -3.18 -18.78 -5.69
C ILE A 211 -4.20 -17.64 -5.57
N VAL A 212 -4.31 -16.99 -4.41
CA VAL A 212 -5.19 -15.82 -4.22
C VAL A 212 -4.81 -14.71 -5.18
N LEU A 213 -3.51 -14.41 -5.31
CA LEU A 213 -3.03 -13.38 -6.23
C LEU A 213 -3.25 -13.77 -7.70
N ASP A 214 -3.10 -15.05 -8.07
CA ASP A 214 -3.40 -15.52 -9.42
C ASP A 214 -4.89 -15.36 -9.76
N ILE A 215 -5.80 -15.51 -8.79
CA ILE A 215 -7.24 -15.25 -8.97
C ILE A 215 -7.51 -13.76 -9.16
N ILE A 216 -6.84 -12.90 -8.38
CA ILE A 216 -7.01 -11.44 -8.44
C ILE A 216 -6.49 -10.87 -9.77
N VAL A 217 -5.28 -11.27 -10.17
CA VAL A 217 -4.58 -10.71 -11.32
C VAL A 217 -4.99 -11.38 -12.63
N GLY A 218 -5.33 -12.67 -12.58
CA GLY A 218 -5.65 -13.46 -13.77
C GLY A 218 -4.49 -13.50 -14.76
N ASP A 219 -4.76 -13.15 -16.01
CA ASP A 219 -3.79 -13.09 -17.11
C ASP A 219 -3.06 -11.73 -17.23
N LYS A 220 -3.35 -10.78 -16.35
CA LYS A 220 -2.85 -9.39 -16.43
C LYS A 220 -1.68 -9.09 -15.50
N TRP A 221 -0.75 -10.04 -15.34
CA TRP A 221 0.50 -9.76 -14.63
C TRP A 221 1.31 -8.68 -15.34
N TRP A 222 1.75 -7.66 -14.60
CA TRP A 222 2.56 -6.57 -15.14
C TRP A 222 4.06 -6.87 -15.06
N VAL A 223 4.43 -7.84 -14.21
CA VAL A 223 5.81 -8.28 -14.03
C VAL A 223 6.01 -9.71 -14.51
N ASP A 224 7.19 -10.00 -15.05
CA ASP A 224 7.63 -11.37 -15.29
C ASP A 224 8.11 -11.99 -13.97
N ARG A 225 7.19 -12.66 -13.29
CA ARG A 225 7.44 -13.26 -11.97
C ARG A 225 8.53 -14.32 -11.99
N ASP A 226 8.65 -15.07 -13.08
CA ASP A 226 9.64 -16.14 -13.18
C ASP A 226 11.03 -15.58 -13.45
N ALA A 227 11.14 -14.57 -14.32
CA ALA A 227 12.40 -13.84 -14.52
C ALA A 227 12.88 -13.17 -13.23
N LEU A 228 11.96 -12.53 -12.49
CA LEU A 228 12.27 -11.87 -11.22
C LEU A 228 12.71 -12.86 -10.13
N ARG A 229 12.03 -14.01 -10.00
CA ARG A 229 12.46 -15.07 -9.07
C ARG A 229 13.81 -15.66 -9.43
N GLY A 230 14.10 -15.83 -10.72
CA GLY A 230 15.39 -16.33 -11.20
C GLY A 230 16.56 -15.39 -10.91
N GLY A 231 16.29 -14.11 -10.62
CA GLY A 231 17.28 -13.12 -10.20
C GLY A 231 17.49 -13.01 -8.69
N LEU A 232 16.70 -13.73 -7.88
CA LEU A 232 16.90 -13.77 -6.43
C LEU A 232 18.18 -14.56 -6.10
N PRO A 233 18.95 -14.12 -5.09
CA PRO A 233 20.11 -14.86 -4.64
C PRO A 233 19.69 -16.21 -4.06
N GLU A 234 20.53 -17.23 -4.24
CA GLU A 234 20.26 -18.60 -3.80
C GLU A 234 20.21 -18.74 -2.26
N ASP A 235 20.74 -17.74 -1.51
CA ASP A 235 20.82 -17.72 -0.05
C ASP A 235 20.27 -16.40 0.54
N ALA A 236 19.46 -16.50 1.60
CA ALA A 236 18.80 -15.36 2.26
C ALA A 236 19.78 -14.36 2.93
N ASP A 237 21.03 -14.74 3.15
CA ASP A 237 22.05 -13.93 3.83
C ASP A 237 22.73 -12.90 2.92
N SER A 238 22.56 -12.97 1.59
CA SER A 238 23.28 -12.09 0.65
C SER A 238 22.70 -10.67 0.52
N TYR A 239 21.62 -10.35 1.25
CA TYR A 239 21.02 -9.00 1.31
C TYR A 239 21.57 -8.14 2.45
N SER A 240 22.60 -8.61 3.16
CA SER A 240 23.18 -7.95 4.33
C SER A 240 24.45 -7.13 4.05
N GLU A 241 24.75 -6.82 2.79
CA GLU A 241 25.84 -5.90 2.38
C GLU A 241 25.34 -4.54 1.89
#